data_AF-A0AAE4BMX5-F1
#
_entry.id   AF-A0AAE4BMX5-F1
#
_cell.length_a   1.000
_cell.length_b   1.000
_cell.length_c   1.000
_cell.angle_alpha   90.00
_cell.angle_beta   90.00
_cell.angle_gamma   90.00
#
_symmetry.space_group_name_H-M   'P 1'
#
loop_
_entity.id
_entity.type
_entity.pdbx_description
1 polymer ?
#
loop_
_entity_poly.entity_id
_entity_poly.type
_entity_poly.pdbx_seq_one_letter_code
_entity_poly.pdbx_strand_id
1 'polypeptide(L)'
;METVTYFLVGRVPVRSALTGAGRHTEALDLKTGEFRVSPQHYGLTRRDDTGLVQELSEAAFAAHVAAARREMRPSLEGPETAPSPPQAMSHPRITEESVEGMLRWLEQRGMTDAAAALRLAAQHHTGVRRGPQARPEITHQVQIMQLLRALAVPDGTLEKLLTVAALHDLIEDYPVDPDALRAPFGPDVSESVRLISRTVKARPEQGTLTKAAYFAPMDEHPRVAAVKAADRVVNQRDMVLAFKPARQLAYLDETRTFILPMLERAWTLSPAWRHPLTHLHDLLTLQEDLLRPALTAGR
;
A
#
# COMPACT_ATOMS: atom_id res chain seq x y z
N MET A 1 40.00 -6.52 7.03
CA MET A 1 39.18 -7.35 6.12
C MET A 1 37.74 -6.96 6.38
N GLU A 2 37.07 -6.38 5.39
CA GLU A 2 35.63 -6.12 5.49
C GLU A 2 34.90 -7.46 5.37
N THR A 3 34.19 -7.84 6.43
CA THR A 3 33.35 -9.03 6.39
C THR A 3 31.96 -8.59 5.93
N VAL A 4 31.56 -9.05 4.75
CA VAL A 4 30.21 -8.84 4.22
C VAL A 4 29.38 -10.08 4.53
N THR A 5 28.21 -9.87 5.12
CA THR A 5 27.21 -10.91 5.35
C THR A 5 25.98 -10.63 4.50
N TYR A 6 25.47 -11.68 3.86
CA TYR A 6 24.35 -11.60 2.95
C TYR A 6 23.11 -12.21 3.59
N PHE A 7 21.97 -11.55 3.42
CA PHE A 7 20.70 -11.96 3.98
C PHE A 7 19.62 -11.89 2.91
N LEU A 8 18.58 -12.69 3.12
CA LEU A 8 17.28 -12.54 2.49
C LEU A 8 16.29 -12.13 3.57
N VAL A 9 15.73 -10.93 3.44
CA VAL A 9 14.64 -10.46 4.30
C VAL A 9 13.34 -10.57 3.51
N GLY A 10 12.55 -11.62 3.76
CA GLY A 10 11.45 -12.02 2.86
C GLY A 10 11.96 -12.43 1.47
N ARG A 11 11.82 -11.53 0.47
CA ARG A 11 12.43 -11.69 -0.88
C ARG A 11 13.46 -10.60 -1.21
N VAL A 12 13.78 -9.71 -0.26
CA VAL A 12 14.73 -8.62 -0.48
C VAL A 12 16.14 -9.11 -0.16
N PRO A 13 17.06 -9.14 -1.14
CA PRO A 13 18.46 -9.34 -0.86
C PRO A 13 19.02 -8.14 -0.08
N VAL A 14 19.58 -8.40 1.09
CA VAL A 14 20.25 -7.41 1.94
C VAL A 14 21.70 -7.81 2.12
N ARG A 15 22.64 -6.87 1.97
CA ARG A 15 24.06 -7.08 2.30
C ARG A 15 24.47 -6.14 3.41
N SER A 16 25.25 -6.65 4.36
CA SER A 16 25.73 -5.89 5.50
C SER A 16 27.23 -6.05 5.62
N ALA A 17 27.96 -4.94 5.51
CA ALA A 17 29.41 -4.90 5.66
C ALA A 17 29.77 -4.33 7.04
N LEU A 18 30.60 -5.05 7.78
CA LEU A 18 31.20 -4.52 9.01
C LEU A 18 32.56 -3.90 8.67
N THR A 19 32.65 -2.58 8.81
CA THR A 19 33.88 -1.80 8.57
C THR A 19 34.40 -1.23 9.88
N GLY A 20 35.63 -0.70 9.88
CA GLY A 20 36.20 0.01 11.04
C GLY A 20 35.41 1.26 11.46
N ALA A 21 34.54 1.79 10.59
CA ALA A 21 33.66 2.93 10.85
C ALA A 21 32.24 2.54 11.30
N GLY A 22 31.95 1.24 11.43
CA GLY A 22 30.64 0.72 11.83
C GLY A 22 30.03 -0.22 10.79
N ARG A 23 28.78 -0.62 11.05
CA ARG A 23 28.02 -1.54 10.20
C ARG A 23 27.26 -0.76 9.12
N HIS A 24 27.55 -1.06 7.87
CA HIS A 24 26.85 -0.49 6.71
C HIS A 24 25.94 -1.53 6.11
N THR A 25 24.64 -1.24 5.99
CA THR A 25 23.66 -2.20 5.48
C THR A 25 22.93 -1.62 4.27
N GLU A 26 22.86 -2.40 3.20
CA GLU A 26 22.22 -2.03 1.95
C GLU A 26 21.20 -3.09 1.56
N ALA A 27 20.02 -2.64 1.14
CA ALA A 27 18.95 -3.50 0.64
C ALA A 27 18.75 -3.26 -0.86
N LEU A 28 18.43 -4.32 -1.60
CA LEU A 28 18.05 -4.22 -3.00
C LEU A 28 16.64 -3.60 -3.09
N ASP A 29 16.53 -2.45 -3.71
CA ASP A 29 15.24 -1.88 -4.06
C ASP A 29 14.61 -2.70 -5.19
N LEU A 30 13.52 -3.42 -4.92
CA LEU A 30 12.86 -4.30 -5.89
C LEU A 30 12.18 -3.53 -7.04
N LYS A 31 11.99 -2.22 -6.91
CA LYS A 31 11.41 -1.35 -7.95
C LYS A 31 12.49 -0.77 -8.86
N THR A 32 13.69 -0.48 -8.35
CA THR A 32 14.80 0.12 -9.13
C THR A 32 15.94 -0.85 -9.47
N GLY A 33 16.04 -1.98 -8.77
CA GLY A 33 17.09 -2.99 -8.98
C GLY A 33 18.47 -2.57 -8.45
N GLU A 34 18.53 -1.43 -7.77
CA GLU A 34 19.74 -0.83 -7.20
C GLU A 34 19.80 -1.08 -5.68
N PHE A 35 21.02 -1.18 -5.16
CA PHE A 35 21.22 -1.24 -3.71
C PHE A 35 21.16 0.17 -3.14
N ARG A 36 20.41 0.34 -2.05
CA ARG A 36 20.33 1.59 -1.31
C ARG A 36 20.72 1.37 0.13
N VAL A 37 21.42 2.35 0.70
CA VAL A 37 21.74 2.38 2.13
C VAL A 37 20.43 2.33 2.89
N SER A 38 20.26 1.31 3.72
CA SER A 38 19.10 1.17 4.58
C SER A 38 19.42 1.81 5.93
N PRO A 39 18.70 2.86 6.35
CA PRO A 39 18.84 3.43 7.70
C PRO A 39 18.39 2.45 8.79
N GLN A 40 17.67 1.39 8.39
CA GLN A 40 17.21 0.36 9.30
C GLN A 40 18.42 -0.48 9.74
N HIS A 41 18.73 -0.46 11.03
CA HIS A 41 19.32 -1.63 11.67
C HIS A 41 18.28 -2.74 11.51
N TYR A 42 18.36 -3.53 10.43
CA TYR A 42 17.79 -4.87 10.45
C TYR A 42 18.40 -5.50 11.69
N GLY A 43 17.56 -5.74 12.70
CA GLY A 43 17.96 -6.38 13.94
C GLY A 43 18.40 -7.79 13.62
N LEU A 44 19.61 -7.92 13.07
CA LEU A 44 20.28 -9.18 12.74
C LEU A 44 20.87 -9.75 14.03
N THR A 45 20.07 -9.71 15.09
CA THR A 45 20.25 -10.52 16.29
C THR A 45 19.57 -11.83 16.00
N ARG A 46 20.41 -12.84 15.77
CA ARG A 46 20.05 -14.25 15.58
C ARG A 46 18.83 -14.69 16.41
N ARG A 47 18.05 -15.54 15.75
CA ARG A 47 17.17 -16.63 16.23
C ARG A 47 15.65 -16.40 16.30
N ASP A 48 14.96 -17.02 15.33
CA ASP A 48 13.95 -18.11 15.50
C ASP A 48 12.44 -17.85 15.50
N ASP A 49 11.89 -16.63 15.46
CA ASP A 49 10.45 -16.48 15.80
C ASP A 49 9.54 -15.95 14.69
N THR A 50 10.08 -15.39 13.59
CA THR A 50 9.25 -14.74 12.55
C THR A 50 9.42 -15.29 11.13
N GLY A 51 10.44 -16.11 10.87
CA GLY A 51 10.74 -16.60 9.51
C GLY A 51 11.17 -15.51 8.51
N LEU A 52 11.40 -14.26 8.97
CA LEU A 52 11.57 -13.10 8.10
C LEU A 52 13.00 -12.88 7.58
N VAL A 53 14.04 -13.51 8.16
CA VAL A 53 15.44 -13.28 7.79
C VAL A 53 16.21 -14.58 7.65
N GLN A 54 16.75 -14.83 6.45
CA GLN A 54 17.62 -15.98 6.15
C GLN A 54 19.03 -15.50 5.81
N GLU A 55 20.06 -16.07 6.43
CA GLU A 55 21.45 -15.84 6.02
C GLU A 55 21.75 -16.62 4.74
N LEU A 56 22.36 -15.97 3.75
CA LEU A 56 22.67 -16.54 2.44
C LEU A 56 24.17 -16.66 2.23
N SER A 57 24.58 -17.68 1.46
CA SER A 57 25.89 -17.63 0.82
C SER A 57 25.91 -16.53 -0.25
N GLU A 58 27.09 -16.03 -0.58
CA GLU A 58 27.25 -15.02 -1.63
C GLU A 58 26.67 -15.47 -2.99
N ALA A 59 26.86 -16.74 -3.34
CA ALA A 59 26.28 -17.31 -4.56
C ALA A 59 24.74 -17.36 -4.52
N ALA A 60 24.16 -17.74 -3.38
CA ALA A 60 22.70 -17.75 -3.21
C ALA A 60 22.13 -16.32 -3.23
N PHE A 61 22.82 -15.36 -2.64
CA PHE A 61 22.48 -13.94 -2.68
C PHE A 61 22.49 -13.40 -4.12
N ALA A 62 23.55 -13.67 -4.89
CA ALA A 62 23.64 -13.29 -6.28
C ALA A 62 22.49 -13.88 -7.13
N ALA A 63 22.11 -15.13 -6.86
CA ALA A 63 20.97 -15.76 -7.53
C ALA A 63 19.64 -15.07 -7.21
N HIS A 64 19.42 -14.65 -5.96
CA HIS A 64 18.22 -13.91 -5.55
C HIS A 64 18.18 -12.50 -6.14
N VAL A 65 19.31 -11.79 -6.19
CA VAL A 65 19.41 -10.49 -6.87
C VAL A 65 19.09 -10.62 -8.35
N ALA A 66 19.63 -11.65 -9.02
CA ALA A 66 19.36 -11.92 -10.42
C ALA A 66 17.89 -12.29 -10.67
N ALA A 67 17.28 -13.09 -9.78
CA ALA A 67 15.86 -13.42 -9.84
C ALA A 67 14.98 -12.17 -9.67
N ALA A 68 15.24 -11.37 -8.65
CA ALA A 68 14.53 -10.11 -8.41
C ALA A 68 14.62 -9.18 -9.63
N ARG A 69 15.79 -9.05 -10.24
CA ARG A 69 15.99 -8.24 -11.45
C ARG A 69 15.29 -8.79 -12.70
N ARG A 70 15.13 -10.11 -12.82
CA ARG A 70 14.35 -10.73 -13.91
C ARG A 70 12.84 -10.54 -13.73
N GLU A 71 12.38 -10.51 -12.48
CA GLU A 71 10.98 -10.25 -12.12
C GLU A 71 10.62 -8.74 -12.22
N MET A 72 11.62 -7.86 -12.37
CA MET A 72 11.39 -6.45 -12.64
C MET A 72 10.66 -6.26 -13.98
N ARG A 73 9.42 -5.77 -13.93
CA ARG A 73 8.83 -5.13 -15.11
C ARG A 73 9.64 -3.87 -15.41
N PRO A 74 10.10 -3.65 -16.65
CA PRO A 74 10.66 -2.36 -17.01
C PRO A 74 9.61 -1.28 -16.72
N SER A 75 9.97 -0.29 -15.90
CA SER A 75 9.25 0.98 -15.91
C SER A 75 9.43 1.55 -17.31
N LEU A 76 8.34 1.70 -18.06
CA LEU A 76 8.33 2.20 -19.44
C LEU A 76 8.74 3.68 -19.58
N GLU A 77 9.27 4.33 -18.54
CA GLU A 77 9.51 5.77 -18.58
C GLU A 77 10.90 6.10 -18.01
N GLY A 78 11.77 6.62 -18.90
CA GLY A 78 13.00 7.33 -18.54
C GLY A 78 12.72 8.66 -17.83
N PRO A 79 13.74 9.45 -17.49
CA PRO A 79 13.57 10.66 -16.70
C PRO A 79 12.96 11.77 -17.57
N GLU A 80 11.63 11.86 -17.59
CA GLU A 80 10.91 12.96 -18.26
C GLU A 80 10.64 14.09 -17.27
N THR A 81 11.22 15.26 -17.56
CA THR A 81 11.09 16.50 -16.79
C THR A 81 9.64 16.94 -16.70
N ALA A 82 9.04 16.81 -15.52
CA ALA A 82 7.71 17.34 -15.23
C ALA A 82 7.72 18.88 -15.31
N PRO A 83 6.65 19.52 -15.84
CA PRO A 83 6.52 20.97 -15.82
C PRO A 83 6.45 21.49 -14.37
N SER A 84 6.96 22.71 -14.16
CA SER A 84 6.99 23.33 -12.83
C SER A 84 5.57 23.45 -12.26
N PRO A 85 5.34 23.01 -11.01
CA PRO A 85 4.01 23.04 -10.41
C PRO A 85 3.55 24.49 -10.16
N PRO A 86 2.26 24.80 -10.33
CA PRO A 86 1.70 26.06 -9.86
C PRO A 86 1.85 26.17 -8.33
N GLN A 87 1.96 27.40 -7.83
CA GLN A 87 2.21 27.70 -6.42
C GLN A 87 1.23 26.94 -5.51
N ALA A 88 1.77 26.10 -4.64
CA ALA A 88 1.01 25.14 -3.85
C ALA A 88 0.06 25.83 -2.86
N MET A 89 -1.25 25.64 -3.04
CA MET A 89 -2.20 25.85 -1.95
C MET A 89 -1.96 24.81 -0.86
N SER A 90 -1.72 25.26 0.37
CA SER A 90 -1.48 24.40 1.53
C SER A 90 -2.78 23.73 1.98
N HIS A 91 -3.09 22.55 1.46
CA HIS A 91 -3.95 21.60 2.18
C HIS A 91 -3.21 21.16 3.45
N PRO A 92 -3.91 20.90 4.58
CA PRO A 92 -3.28 20.44 5.81
C PRO A 92 -2.45 19.20 5.49
N ARG A 93 -1.13 19.36 5.54
CA ARG A 93 -0.17 18.33 5.16
C ARG A 93 -0.22 17.25 6.24
N ILE A 94 -0.53 16.03 5.84
CA ILE A 94 -0.36 14.84 6.67
C ILE A 94 1.17 14.70 6.85
N THR A 95 1.71 15.24 7.94
CA THR A 95 3.13 15.26 8.35
C THR A 95 3.50 13.96 9.09
N GLU A 96 4.76 13.74 9.48
CA GLU A 96 5.14 12.64 10.40
C GLU A 96 4.29 12.64 11.69
N GLU A 97 3.82 13.81 12.13
CA GLU A 97 2.87 13.99 13.24
C GLU A 97 1.53 13.25 13.03
N SER A 98 1.19 12.88 11.79
CA SER A 98 -0.06 12.20 11.45
C SER A 98 -0.05 10.70 11.76
N VAL A 99 1.11 10.04 11.65
CA VAL A 99 1.26 8.62 12.04
C VAL A 99 1.15 8.55 13.56
N GLU A 100 1.91 9.38 14.27
CA GLU A 100 1.84 9.48 15.73
C GLU A 100 0.44 9.93 16.20
N GLY A 101 -0.19 10.88 15.50
CA GLY A 101 -1.55 11.31 15.80
C GLY A 101 -2.58 10.18 15.61
N MET A 102 -2.43 9.37 14.55
CA MET A 102 -3.29 8.22 14.32
C MET A 102 -3.04 7.11 15.36
N LEU A 103 -1.78 6.79 15.68
CA LEU A 103 -1.42 5.83 16.72
C LEU A 103 -2.00 6.23 18.08
N ARG A 104 -1.81 7.48 18.51
CA ARG A 104 -2.40 7.99 19.76
C ARG A 104 -3.93 7.85 19.77
N TRP A 105 -4.58 8.16 18.66
CA TRP A 105 -6.04 8.04 18.55
C TRP A 105 -6.52 6.59 18.67
N LEU A 106 -5.80 5.63 18.08
CA LEU A 106 -6.07 4.19 18.14
C LEU A 106 -5.87 3.66 19.57
N GLU A 107 -4.75 4.00 20.20
CA GLU A 107 -4.39 3.57 21.55
C GLU A 107 -5.38 4.08 22.61
N GLN A 108 -5.79 5.34 22.51
CA GLN A 108 -6.80 5.93 23.40
C GLN A 108 -8.16 5.22 23.31
N ARG A 109 -8.41 4.47 22.23
CA ARG A 109 -9.63 3.70 22.00
C ARG A 109 -9.45 2.20 22.24
N GLY A 110 -8.27 1.78 22.68
CA GLY A 110 -7.96 0.36 22.89
C GLY A 110 -7.91 -0.45 21.58
N MET A 111 -7.72 0.18 20.43
CA MET A 111 -7.63 -0.49 19.13
C MET A 111 -6.23 -1.05 18.90
N THR A 112 -5.87 -2.08 19.66
CA THR A 112 -4.51 -2.65 19.68
C THR A 112 -4.09 -3.24 18.34
N ASP A 113 -5.00 -3.90 17.62
CA ASP A 113 -4.67 -4.56 16.35
C ASP A 113 -4.40 -3.53 15.26
N ALA A 114 -5.24 -2.50 15.18
CA ALA A 114 -5.06 -1.42 14.22
C ALA A 114 -3.80 -0.61 14.51
N ALA A 115 -3.46 -0.39 15.78
CA ALA A 115 -2.20 0.27 16.17
C ALA A 115 -0.97 -0.58 15.81
N ALA A 116 -1.01 -1.88 16.06
CA ALA A 116 0.06 -2.81 15.68
C ALA A 116 0.23 -2.89 14.16
N ALA A 117 -0.89 -2.95 13.41
CA ALA A 117 -0.88 -2.93 11.95
C ALA A 117 -0.31 -1.63 11.37
N LEU A 118 -0.66 -0.46 11.93
CA LEU A 118 -0.11 0.82 11.49
C LEU A 118 1.40 0.90 11.76
N ARG A 119 1.90 0.36 12.88
CA ARG A 119 3.34 0.25 13.14
C ARG A 119 4.02 -0.67 12.11
N LEU A 120 3.42 -1.82 11.82
CA LEU A 120 3.96 -2.75 10.82
C LEU A 120 4.03 -2.08 9.43
N ALA A 121 2.97 -1.37 9.04
CA ALA A 121 2.95 -0.61 7.80
C ALA A 121 4.05 0.47 7.78
N ALA A 122 4.21 1.24 8.87
CA ALA A 122 5.23 2.28 8.97
C ALA A 122 6.66 1.73 8.89
N GLN A 123 6.90 0.50 9.37
CA GLN A 123 8.20 -0.18 9.23
C GLN A 123 8.56 -0.55 7.79
N HIS A 124 7.54 -0.79 6.95
CA HIS A 124 7.74 -1.19 5.55
C HIS A 124 7.73 0.01 4.60
N HIS A 125 6.73 0.90 4.73
CA HIS A 125 6.55 2.09 3.90
C HIS A 125 7.49 3.25 4.28
N THR A 126 8.80 3.00 4.17
CA THR A 126 9.88 3.95 4.47
C THR A 126 10.33 4.79 3.28
N GLY A 127 9.73 4.55 2.11
CA GLY A 127 9.99 5.30 0.90
C GLY A 127 9.36 6.70 0.90
N VAL A 128 9.50 7.35 -0.25
CA VAL A 128 8.90 8.66 -0.55
C VAL A 128 8.06 8.53 -1.82
N ARG A 129 6.81 9.00 -1.79
CA ARG A 129 5.96 9.00 -2.99
C ARG A 129 6.46 10.04 -3.99
N ARG A 130 6.41 9.68 -5.28
CA ARG A 130 6.73 10.58 -6.39
C ARG A 130 5.64 11.64 -6.53
N GLY A 131 6.03 12.90 -6.64
CA GLY A 131 5.14 14.03 -6.85
C GLY A 131 5.81 15.36 -6.52
N PRO A 132 5.15 16.51 -6.79
CA PRO A 132 5.70 17.84 -6.53
C PRO A 132 6.03 18.09 -5.06
N GLN A 133 5.35 17.35 -4.18
CA GLN A 133 5.59 17.33 -2.74
C GLN A 133 6.09 15.93 -2.41
N ALA A 134 7.39 15.78 -2.16
CA ALA A 134 7.98 14.56 -1.62
C ALA A 134 7.31 14.27 -0.26
N ARG A 135 6.44 13.26 -0.21
CA ARG A 135 5.75 12.83 1.01
C ARG A 135 6.18 11.41 1.39
N PRO A 136 6.31 11.09 2.69
CA PRO A 136 6.53 9.72 3.12
C PRO A 136 5.48 8.78 2.53
N GLU A 137 5.88 7.56 2.17
CA GLU A 137 4.97 6.58 1.56
C GLU A 137 3.79 6.23 2.48
N ILE A 138 4.08 6.06 3.78
CA ILE A 138 3.11 5.76 4.83
C ILE A 138 1.95 6.78 4.94
N THR A 139 2.14 7.99 4.43
CA THR A 139 1.10 9.03 4.38
C THR A 139 -0.17 8.53 3.69
N HIS A 140 -0.05 7.65 2.69
CA HIS A 140 -1.21 7.10 1.98
C HIS A 140 -2.11 6.28 2.91
N GLN A 141 -1.53 5.37 3.67
CA GLN A 141 -2.23 4.50 4.62
C GLN A 141 -2.90 5.34 5.71
N VAL A 142 -2.20 6.33 6.26
CA VAL A 142 -2.78 7.25 7.27
C VAL A 142 -3.97 8.00 6.68
N GLN A 143 -3.89 8.52 5.46
CA GLN A 143 -5.01 9.24 4.83
C GLN A 143 -6.24 8.36 4.63
N ILE A 144 -6.05 7.10 4.25
CA ILE A 144 -7.14 6.12 4.13
C ILE A 144 -7.75 5.86 5.51
N MET A 145 -6.94 5.60 6.54
CA MET A 145 -7.43 5.37 7.90
C MET A 145 -8.17 6.59 8.46
N GLN A 146 -7.70 7.81 8.15
CA GLN A 146 -8.34 9.07 8.54
C GLN A 146 -9.73 9.25 7.90
N LEU A 147 -9.89 8.84 6.65
CA LEU A 147 -11.19 8.79 5.98
C LEU A 147 -12.10 7.74 6.62
N LEU A 148 -11.60 6.51 6.77
CA LEU A 148 -12.39 5.37 7.25
C LEU A 148 -12.83 5.53 8.71
N ARG A 149 -12.01 6.14 9.58
CA ARG A 149 -12.39 6.36 10.99
C ARG A 149 -13.56 7.34 11.17
N ALA A 150 -13.86 8.14 10.15
CA ALA A 150 -14.99 9.07 10.16
C ALA A 150 -16.29 8.42 9.68
N LEU A 151 -16.25 7.18 9.17
CA LEU A 151 -17.43 6.47 8.69
C LEU A 151 -18.19 5.83 9.86
N ALA A 152 -19.52 5.93 9.81
CA ALA A 152 -20.42 5.19 10.68
C ALA A 152 -20.54 3.73 10.20
N VAL A 153 -19.58 2.90 10.61
CA VAL A 153 -19.56 1.46 10.29
C VAL A 153 -20.24 0.64 11.38
N PRO A 154 -20.67 -0.61 11.11
CA PRO A 154 -21.31 -1.45 12.12
C PRO A 154 -20.48 -1.62 13.39
N ASP A 155 -21.14 -1.71 14.54
CA ASP A 155 -20.49 -1.85 15.84
C ASP A 155 -19.51 -3.02 15.88
N GLY A 156 -18.36 -2.81 16.52
CA GLY A 156 -17.30 -3.81 16.62
C GLY A 156 -16.53 -4.10 15.32
N THR A 157 -16.81 -3.40 14.21
CA THR A 157 -16.11 -3.64 12.94
C THR A 157 -15.00 -2.63 12.61
N LEU A 158 -15.01 -1.47 13.28
CA LEU A 158 -14.12 -0.35 12.97
C LEU A 158 -12.64 -0.69 13.14
N GLU A 159 -12.26 -1.36 14.23
CA GLU A 159 -10.86 -1.74 14.44
C GLU A 159 -10.36 -2.63 13.30
N LYS A 160 -11.04 -3.74 13.01
CA LYS A 160 -10.69 -4.62 11.88
C LYS A 160 -10.64 -3.88 10.54
N LEU A 161 -11.55 -2.92 10.30
CA LEU A 161 -11.52 -2.09 9.09
C LEU A 161 -10.23 -1.27 8.99
N LEU A 162 -9.83 -0.62 10.10
CA LEU A 162 -8.60 0.18 10.15
C LEU A 162 -7.34 -0.70 10.09
N THR A 163 -7.35 -1.90 10.69
CA THR A 163 -6.28 -2.89 10.56
C THR A 163 -6.06 -3.27 9.09
N VAL A 164 -7.13 -3.59 8.36
CA VAL A 164 -7.04 -3.91 6.93
C VAL A 164 -6.56 -2.70 6.12
N ALA A 165 -7.04 -1.50 6.43
CA ALA A 165 -6.61 -0.28 5.76
C ALA A 165 -5.11 0.00 5.93
N ALA A 166 -4.55 -0.22 7.14
CA ALA A 166 -3.13 -0.09 7.38
C ALA A 166 -2.29 -1.08 6.56
N LEU A 167 -2.80 -2.30 6.35
CA LEU A 167 -2.06 -3.41 5.72
C LEU A 167 -2.36 -3.60 4.23
N HIS A 168 -3.30 -2.86 3.64
CA HIS A 168 -3.87 -3.20 2.33
C HIS A 168 -2.85 -3.30 1.19
N ASP A 169 -1.82 -2.45 1.20
CA ASP A 169 -0.73 -2.45 0.20
C ASP A 169 0.46 -3.32 0.61
N LEU A 170 0.53 -3.77 1.88
CA LEU A 170 1.73 -4.37 2.44
C LEU A 170 2.20 -5.59 1.63
N ILE A 171 1.27 -6.47 1.27
CA ILE A 171 1.58 -7.68 0.49
C ILE A 171 1.68 -7.43 -1.02
N GLU A 172 1.20 -6.28 -1.51
CA GLU A 172 1.29 -5.90 -2.93
C GLU A 172 2.64 -5.23 -3.21
N ASP A 173 3.09 -4.36 -2.31
CA ASP A 173 4.34 -3.60 -2.46
C ASP A 173 5.57 -4.29 -1.86
N TYR A 174 5.38 -5.18 -0.87
CA TYR A 174 6.46 -5.81 -0.13
C TYR A 174 6.33 -7.34 -0.14
N PRO A 175 7.45 -8.09 -0.05
CA PRO A 175 7.43 -9.54 -0.05
C PRO A 175 7.03 -10.10 1.31
N VAL A 176 5.81 -9.78 1.75
CA VAL A 176 5.19 -10.28 2.98
C VAL A 176 4.24 -11.41 2.59
N ASP A 177 4.40 -12.58 3.23
CA ASP A 177 3.45 -13.68 3.07
C ASP A 177 2.09 -13.29 3.66
N PRO A 178 0.98 -13.32 2.90
CA PRO A 178 -0.35 -13.04 3.44
C PRO A 178 -0.71 -13.93 4.64
N ASP A 179 -0.20 -15.16 4.71
CA ASP A 179 -0.47 -16.08 5.82
C ASP A 179 0.28 -15.68 7.10
N ALA A 180 1.36 -14.90 7.00
CA ALA A 180 2.05 -14.33 8.16
C ALA A 180 1.17 -13.31 8.92
N LEU A 181 0.12 -12.77 8.29
CA LEU A 181 -0.84 -11.86 8.94
C LEU A 181 -1.87 -12.59 9.82
N ARG A 182 -2.02 -13.92 9.66
CA ARG A 182 -3.03 -14.69 10.40
C ARG A 182 -2.75 -14.76 11.90
N ALA A 183 -1.49 -14.93 12.28
CA ALA A 183 -1.10 -15.03 13.68
C ALA A 183 -1.30 -13.71 14.45
N PRO A 184 -0.81 -12.55 13.97
CA PRO A 184 -0.95 -11.27 14.69
C PRO A 184 -2.33 -10.62 14.57
N PHE A 185 -3.07 -10.82 13.46
CA PHE A 185 -4.32 -10.07 13.19
C PHE A 185 -5.54 -10.96 12.91
N GLY A 186 -5.37 -12.28 12.96
CA GLY A 186 -6.43 -13.23 12.72
C GLY A 186 -6.71 -13.54 11.23
N PRO A 187 -7.48 -14.60 10.97
CA PRO A 187 -7.78 -15.06 9.61
C PRO A 187 -8.61 -14.05 8.80
N ASP A 188 -9.55 -13.34 9.43
CA ASP A 188 -10.40 -12.36 8.74
C ASP A 188 -9.61 -11.22 8.10
N VAL A 189 -8.59 -10.71 8.82
CA VAL A 189 -7.74 -9.60 8.34
C VAL A 189 -6.82 -10.10 7.25
N SER A 190 -6.17 -11.25 7.45
CA SER A 190 -5.32 -11.89 6.44
C SER A 190 -6.08 -12.11 5.13
N GLU A 191 -7.30 -12.65 5.20
CA GLU A 191 -8.14 -12.88 4.01
C GLU A 191 -8.57 -11.55 3.35
N SER A 192 -8.93 -10.54 4.15
CA SER A 192 -9.30 -9.22 3.61
C SER A 192 -8.13 -8.57 2.85
N VAL A 193 -6.91 -8.64 3.40
CA VAL A 193 -5.70 -8.10 2.77
C VAL A 193 -5.37 -8.89 1.50
N ARG A 194 -5.48 -10.23 1.55
CA ARG A 194 -5.33 -11.12 0.38
C ARG A 194 -6.31 -10.78 -0.74
N LEU A 195 -7.58 -10.51 -0.40
CA LEU A 195 -8.61 -10.16 -1.37
C LEU A 195 -8.37 -8.80 -2.03
N ILE A 196 -7.78 -7.83 -1.32
CA ILE A 196 -7.49 -6.50 -1.87
C ILE A 196 -6.25 -6.54 -2.78
N SER A 197 -5.25 -7.36 -2.45
CA SER A 197 -4.00 -7.43 -3.20
C SER A 197 -4.18 -8.02 -4.60
N ARG A 198 -3.67 -7.28 -5.60
CA ARG A 198 -3.67 -7.75 -7.00
C ARG A 198 -2.65 -8.83 -7.26
N THR A 199 -1.49 -8.76 -6.60
CA THR A 199 -0.35 -9.65 -6.85
C THR A 199 -0.66 -11.09 -6.46
N VAL A 200 -1.42 -11.31 -5.37
CA VAL A 200 -1.82 -12.66 -4.96
C VAL A 200 -2.78 -13.32 -5.95
N LYS A 201 -3.62 -12.52 -6.63
CA LYS A 201 -4.61 -13.02 -7.59
C LYS A 201 -4.05 -13.20 -8.99
N ALA A 202 -3.01 -12.46 -9.36
CA ALA A 202 -2.33 -12.59 -10.64
C ALA A 202 -1.29 -13.73 -10.59
N ARG A 203 -1.73 -14.99 -10.59
CA ARG A 203 -0.81 -16.13 -10.71
C ARG A 203 -0.27 -16.24 -12.13
N PRO A 204 1.05 -16.42 -12.34
CA PRO A 204 1.66 -16.53 -13.67
C PRO A 204 1.04 -17.63 -14.53
N GLU A 205 0.67 -18.76 -13.92
CA GLU A 205 0.04 -19.90 -14.62
C GLU A 205 -1.40 -19.65 -15.12
N GLN A 206 -2.09 -18.59 -14.67
CA GLN A 206 -3.50 -18.34 -14.99
C GLN A 206 -3.72 -17.23 -16.02
N GLY A 207 -2.64 -16.69 -16.60
CA GLY A 207 -2.71 -15.56 -17.55
C GLY A 207 -2.99 -14.22 -16.88
N THR A 208 -3.30 -13.20 -17.68
CA THR A 208 -3.55 -11.84 -17.17
C THR A 208 -4.90 -11.78 -16.46
N LEU A 209 -4.91 -11.62 -15.13
CA LEU A 209 -6.14 -11.41 -14.37
C LEU A 209 -6.91 -10.19 -14.90
N THR A 210 -8.13 -10.40 -15.38
CA THR A 210 -8.97 -9.30 -15.86
C THR A 210 -9.40 -8.41 -14.69
N LYS A 211 -9.65 -7.12 -14.95
CA LYS A 211 -10.15 -6.20 -13.91
C LYS A 211 -11.48 -6.70 -13.31
N ALA A 212 -12.37 -7.23 -14.15
CA ALA A 212 -13.63 -7.82 -13.69
C ALA A 212 -13.40 -8.97 -12.70
N ALA A 213 -12.49 -9.90 -13.00
CA ALA A 213 -12.14 -11.01 -12.10
C ALA A 213 -11.43 -10.54 -10.81
N TYR A 214 -10.71 -9.41 -10.86
CA TYR A 214 -10.06 -8.83 -9.69
C TYR A 214 -11.08 -8.22 -8.70
N PHE A 215 -12.03 -7.44 -9.21
CA PHE A 215 -13.01 -6.71 -8.40
C PHE A 215 -14.21 -7.56 -7.99
N ALA A 216 -14.63 -8.54 -8.79
CA ALA A 216 -15.83 -9.33 -8.51
C ALA A 216 -15.83 -9.96 -7.11
N PRO A 217 -14.76 -10.61 -6.61
CA PRO A 217 -14.78 -11.20 -5.26
C PRO A 217 -14.85 -10.18 -4.12
N MET A 218 -14.72 -8.88 -4.38
CA MET A 218 -14.72 -7.86 -3.33
C MET A 218 -16.13 -7.42 -2.92
N ASP A 219 -17.14 -7.65 -3.77
CA ASP A 219 -18.51 -7.20 -3.51
C ASP A 219 -19.17 -7.97 -2.35
N GLU A 220 -18.83 -9.25 -2.15
CA GLU A 220 -19.29 -10.06 -1.01
C GLU A 220 -18.62 -9.68 0.32
N HIS A 221 -17.58 -8.84 0.29
CA HIS A 221 -16.82 -8.44 1.47
C HIS A 221 -16.88 -6.92 1.69
N PRO A 222 -17.88 -6.39 2.41
CA PRO A 222 -18.13 -4.94 2.49
C PRO A 222 -16.96 -4.16 3.11
N ARG A 223 -16.19 -4.77 4.02
CA ARG A 223 -14.97 -4.19 4.59
C ARG A 223 -13.89 -3.99 3.52
N VAL A 224 -13.69 -4.99 2.66
CA VAL A 224 -12.75 -4.96 1.54
C VAL A 224 -13.18 -3.91 0.52
N ALA A 225 -14.48 -3.88 0.18
CA ALA A 225 -15.06 -2.87 -0.69
C ALA A 225 -14.84 -1.44 -0.13
N ALA A 226 -15.05 -1.23 1.18
CA ALA A 226 -14.84 0.05 1.83
C ALA A 226 -13.37 0.51 1.77
N VAL A 227 -12.42 -0.38 2.10
CA VAL A 227 -10.99 -0.05 2.01
C VAL A 227 -10.59 0.25 0.57
N LYS A 228 -11.07 -0.54 -0.40
CA LYS A 228 -10.74 -0.33 -1.81
C LYS A 228 -11.29 1.00 -2.36
N ALA A 229 -12.49 1.39 -1.92
CA ALA A 229 -13.06 2.68 -2.28
C ALA A 229 -12.32 3.83 -1.59
N ALA A 230 -11.97 3.72 -0.31
CA ALA A 230 -11.18 4.74 0.38
C ALA A 230 -9.78 4.92 -0.23
N ASP A 231 -9.11 3.82 -0.60
CA ASP A 231 -7.88 3.82 -1.41
C ASP A 231 -8.10 4.64 -2.70
N ARG A 232 -9.19 4.35 -3.44
CA ARG A 232 -9.51 5.09 -4.66
C ARG A 232 -9.78 6.57 -4.41
N VAL A 233 -10.49 6.95 -3.35
CA VAL A 233 -10.76 8.35 -3.00
C VAL A 233 -9.44 9.12 -2.80
N VAL A 234 -8.52 8.54 -2.03
CA VAL A 234 -7.20 9.13 -1.78
C VAL A 234 -6.37 9.20 -3.06
N ASN A 235 -6.41 8.16 -3.90
CA ASN A 235 -5.70 8.13 -5.17
C ASN A 235 -6.24 9.16 -6.18
N GLN A 236 -7.56 9.33 -6.29
CA GLN A 236 -8.15 10.34 -7.17
C GLN A 236 -7.82 11.76 -6.71
N ARG A 237 -7.77 12.00 -5.40
CA ARG A 237 -7.31 13.28 -4.84
C ARG A 237 -5.84 13.55 -5.18
N ASP A 238 -4.97 12.54 -5.07
CA ASP A 238 -3.52 12.72 -5.25
C ASP A 238 -3.08 12.68 -6.72
N MET A 239 -3.78 11.96 -7.59
CA MET A 239 -3.38 11.77 -9.00
C MET A 239 -3.34 13.08 -9.79
N VAL A 240 -4.13 14.09 -9.41
CA VAL A 240 -4.14 15.41 -10.07
C VAL A 240 -2.79 16.11 -10.01
N LEU A 241 -1.96 15.76 -9.02
CA LEU A 241 -0.63 16.34 -8.83
C LEU A 241 0.48 15.54 -9.50
N ALA A 242 0.20 14.31 -9.96
CA ALA A 242 1.25 13.34 -10.32
C ALA A 242 1.04 12.66 -11.67
N PHE A 243 -0.20 12.53 -12.17
CA PHE A 243 -0.49 11.74 -13.37
C PHE A 243 -0.75 12.64 -14.58
N LYS A 244 -0.31 12.18 -15.77
CA LYS A 244 -0.71 12.78 -17.07
C LYS A 244 -2.24 12.65 -17.25
N PRO A 245 -2.92 13.59 -17.94
CA PRO A 245 -4.38 13.58 -18.08
C PRO A 245 -5.00 12.27 -18.58
N ALA A 246 -4.35 11.59 -19.53
CA ALA A 246 -4.82 10.29 -20.04
C ALA A 246 -4.87 9.21 -18.95
N ARG A 247 -3.88 9.18 -18.05
CA ARG A 247 -3.85 8.23 -16.92
C ARG A 247 -4.91 8.58 -15.87
N GLN A 248 -5.15 9.87 -15.62
CA GLN A 248 -6.24 10.31 -14.73
C GLN A 248 -7.60 9.83 -15.27
N LEU A 249 -7.89 10.03 -16.55
CA LEU A 249 -9.12 9.54 -17.19
C LEU A 249 -9.26 8.02 -17.08
N ALA A 250 -8.19 7.25 -17.33
CA ALA A 250 -8.23 5.80 -17.17
C ALA A 250 -8.53 5.35 -15.72
N TYR A 251 -8.08 6.12 -14.72
CA TYR A 251 -8.43 5.88 -13.31
C TYR A 251 -9.90 6.20 -13.01
N LEU A 252 -10.45 7.27 -13.59
CA LEU A 252 -11.88 7.61 -13.47
C LEU A 252 -12.74 6.54 -14.15
N ASP A 253 -12.37 6.11 -15.36
CA ASP A 253 -13.07 5.06 -16.09
C ASP A 253 -13.06 3.74 -15.29
N GLU A 254 -11.93 3.33 -14.73
CA GLU A 254 -11.87 2.16 -13.86
C GLU A 254 -12.77 2.30 -12.61
N THR A 255 -12.85 3.51 -12.05
CA THR A 255 -13.71 3.78 -10.88
C THR A 255 -15.16 3.56 -11.26
N ARG A 256 -15.62 4.17 -12.36
CA ARG A 256 -16.99 4.06 -12.85
C ARG A 256 -17.37 2.65 -13.29
N THR A 257 -16.45 1.96 -13.97
CA THR A 257 -16.72 0.62 -14.52
C THR A 257 -16.69 -0.47 -13.47
N PHE A 258 -15.85 -0.37 -12.43
CA PHE A 258 -15.63 -1.49 -11.51
C PHE A 258 -15.85 -1.15 -10.03
N ILE A 259 -15.42 0.03 -9.57
CA ILE A 259 -15.45 0.35 -8.13
C ILE A 259 -16.85 0.77 -7.68
N LEU A 260 -17.53 1.65 -8.43
CA LEU A 260 -18.91 2.05 -8.08
C LEU A 260 -19.87 0.85 -8.10
N PRO A 261 -19.90 -0.01 -9.14
CA PRO A 261 -20.77 -1.19 -9.14
C PRO A 261 -20.41 -2.22 -8.06
N MET A 262 -19.12 -2.34 -7.70
CA MET A 262 -18.69 -3.19 -6.58
C MET A 262 -19.26 -2.68 -5.26
N LEU A 263 -19.25 -1.36 -5.02
CA LEU A 263 -19.87 -0.78 -3.83
C LEU A 263 -21.38 -1.00 -3.83
N GLU A 264 -22.03 -0.81 -4.98
CA GLU A 264 -23.48 -1.02 -5.15
C GLU A 264 -23.90 -2.44 -4.77
N ARG A 265 -23.14 -3.42 -5.24
CA ARG A 265 -23.35 -4.83 -4.90
C ARG A 265 -23.05 -5.08 -3.42
N ALA A 266 -21.95 -4.56 -2.89
CA ALA A 266 -21.56 -4.77 -1.50
C ALA A 266 -22.59 -4.24 -0.49
N TRP A 267 -23.16 -3.05 -0.70
CA TRP A 267 -24.20 -2.57 0.21
C TRP A 267 -25.53 -3.31 0.05
N THR A 268 -25.79 -3.87 -1.14
CA THR A 268 -27.01 -4.64 -1.40
C THR A 268 -26.93 -5.98 -0.66
N LEU A 269 -25.76 -6.63 -0.68
CA LEU A 269 -25.50 -7.88 0.01
C LEU A 269 -25.30 -7.70 1.53
N SER A 270 -24.83 -6.52 1.96
CA SER A 270 -24.55 -6.21 3.37
C SER A 270 -25.27 -4.94 3.84
N PRO A 271 -26.59 -5.00 4.15
CA PRO A 271 -27.38 -3.82 4.51
C PRO A 271 -26.82 -3.00 5.68
N ALA A 272 -26.16 -3.63 6.65
CA ALA A 272 -25.51 -2.94 7.77
C ALA A 272 -24.36 -2.01 7.33
N TRP A 273 -23.74 -2.29 6.17
CA TRP A 273 -22.68 -1.48 5.58
C TRP A 273 -23.20 -0.47 4.56
N ARG A 274 -24.52 -0.35 4.36
CA ARG A 274 -25.07 0.51 3.33
C ARG A 274 -24.67 1.98 3.49
N HIS A 275 -24.91 2.55 4.66
CA HIS A 275 -24.53 3.95 4.92
C HIS A 275 -23.05 4.27 4.67
N PRO A 276 -22.07 3.55 5.25
CA PRO A 276 -20.66 3.87 5.01
C PRO A 276 -20.23 3.65 3.56
N LEU A 277 -20.76 2.63 2.87
CA LEU A 277 -20.43 2.39 1.46
C LEU A 277 -21.07 3.43 0.53
N THR A 278 -22.29 3.89 0.81
CA THR A 278 -22.93 5.00 0.05
C THR A 278 -22.13 6.29 0.20
N HIS A 279 -21.63 6.64 1.39
CA HIS A 279 -20.78 7.83 1.54
C HIS A 279 -19.49 7.76 0.70
N LEU A 280 -18.82 6.59 0.67
CA LEU A 280 -17.63 6.41 -0.16
C LEU A 280 -17.96 6.48 -1.65
N HIS A 281 -19.10 5.92 -2.06
CA HIS A 281 -19.60 6.00 -3.42
C HIS A 281 -19.88 7.46 -3.84
N ASP A 282 -20.55 8.23 -3.00
CA ASP A 282 -20.88 9.64 -3.29
C ASP A 282 -19.61 10.49 -3.38
N LEU A 283 -18.63 10.26 -2.50
CA LEU A 283 -17.32 10.92 -2.58
C LEU A 283 -16.61 10.64 -3.91
N LEU A 284 -16.59 9.38 -4.36
CA LEU A 284 -15.99 9.01 -5.65
C LEU A 284 -16.74 9.63 -6.84
N THR A 285 -18.07 9.66 -6.77
CA THR A 285 -18.92 10.26 -7.80
C THR A 285 -18.65 11.76 -7.91
N LEU A 286 -18.61 12.47 -6.78
CA LEU A 286 -18.27 13.89 -6.72
C LEU A 286 -16.86 14.18 -7.25
N GLN A 287 -15.88 13.35 -6.92
CA GLN A 287 -14.53 13.49 -7.48
C GLN A 287 -14.53 13.30 -9.00
N GLU A 288 -15.28 12.33 -9.53
CA GLU A 288 -15.40 12.13 -10.97
C GLU A 288 -16.07 13.33 -11.66
N ASP A 289 -17.18 13.84 -11.11
CA ASP A 289 -17.91 14.98 -11.66
C ASP A 289 -17.07 16.27 -11.66
N LEU A 290 -16.16 16.43 -10.69
CA LEU A 290 -15.21 17.54 -10.65
C LEU A 290 -14.04 17.36 -11.64
N LEU A 291 -13.46 16.17 -11.71
CA LEU A 291 -12.22 15.93 -12.44
C LEU A 291 -12.45 15.68 -13.94
N ARG A 292 -13.50 14.94 -14.32
CA ARG A 292 -13.70 14.53 -15.70
C ARG A 292 -13.91 15.71 -16.65
N PRO A 293 -14.77 16.71 -16.36
CA PRO A 293 -14.95 17.86 -17.24
C PRO A 293 -13.65 18.66 -17.41
N ALA A 294 -12.89 18.86 -16.33
CA ALA A 294 -11.61 19.56 -16.38
C ALA A 294 -10.58 18.83 -17.27
N LEU A 295 -10.60 17.50 -17.29
CA LEU A 295 -9.69 16.68 -18.09
C LEU A 295 -10.09 16.55 -19.56
N THR A 296 -11.38 16.74 -19.89
CA THR A 296 -11.90 16.64 -21.26
C THR A 296 -12.03 18.00 -21.95
N ALA A 297 -12.25 19.08 -21.21
CA ALA A 297 -12.38 20.43 -21.76
C ALA A 297 -11.04 21.04 -22.25
N GLY A 298 -9.90 20.48 -21.80
CA GLY A 298 -8.55 20.87 -22.24
C GLY A 298 -8.03 20.11 -23.45
N ARG A 299 -8.91 19.50 -24.26
CA ARG A 299 -8.57 18.80 -25.52
C ARG A 299 -9.16 19.53 -26.72
#